data_AF-A0A4R2ET15-F1
#
_entry.id   AF-A0A4R2ET15-F1
#
_cell.length_a   1.000
_cell.length_b   1.000
_cell.length_c   1.000
_cell.angle_alpha   90.00
_cell.angle_beta   90.00
_cell.angle_gamma   90.00
#
_symmetry.space_group_name_H-M   'P 1'
#
loop_
_entity.id
_entity.type
_entity.pdbx_description
1 polymer ?
#
loop_
_entity_poly.entity_id
_entity_poly.type
_entity_poly.pdbx_seq_one_letter_code
_entity_poly.pdbx_strand_id
1 'polypeptide(L)'
;MDSKDIDLTNIDARLQELEELAEVIKSLQKDPNHNPEELELLAEELKKRVYELETFLLKAKLEVDNRLVRKSAAYYYHVKELAEAGDAEARKVYEDLRPSYEAYLRSSIELN
;
A
#
# COMPACT_ATOMS: atom_id res chain seq x y z
N MET A 1 11.22 0.17 17.08
CA MET A 1 11.20 -0.44 15.75
C MET A 1 11.76 0.60 14.80
N ASP A 2 12.98 0.41 14.31
CA ASP A 2 13.54 1.28 13.28
C ASP A 2 12.71 1.09 11.99
N SER A 3 11.75 1.99 11.78
CA SER A 3 11.08 2.14 10.50
C SER A 3 12.10 2.70 9.52
N LYS A 4 12.90 1.83 8.91
CA LYS A 4 13.53 2.18 7.63
C LYS A 4 12.37 2.33 6.66
N ASP A 5 12.01 3.58 6.37
CA ASP A 5 10.99 3.92 5.38
C ASP A 5 11.27 3.10 4.12
N ILE A 6 10.25 2.40 3.65
CA ILE A 6 10.37 1.63 2.41
C ILE A 6 10.63 2.60 1.25
N ASP A 7 11.67 2.33 0.49
CA ASP A 7 11.96 3.07 -0.72
C ASP A 7 10.97 2.67 -1.80
N LEU A 8 9.97 3.53 -2.04
CA LEU A 8 8.95 3.33 -3.07
C LEU A 8 9.45 3.67 -4.48
N THR A 9 10.68 4.17 -4.64
CA THR A 9 11.21 4.56 -5.96
C THR A 9 11.42 3.36 -6.90
N ASN A 10 11.47 2.14 -6.35
CA ASN A 10 11.63 0.91 -7.11
C ASN A 10 10.31 0.12 -7.31
N ILE A 11 9.16 0.71 -7.00
CA ILE A 11 7.87 0.01 -7.07
C ILE A 11 7.59 -0.52 -8.48
N ASP A 12 7.94 0.23 -9.52
CA ASP A 12 7.76 -0.21 -10.92
C ASP A 12 8.60 -1.44 -11.24
N ALA A 13 9.84 -1.50 -10.74
CA ALA A 13 10.70 -2.68 -10.91
C ALA A 13 10.14 -3.90 -10.18
N ARG A 14 9.52 -3.71 -9.01
CA ARG A 14 8.86 -4.79 -8.25
C ARG A 14 7.56 -5.28 -8.91
N LEU A 15 6.84 -4.38 -9.58
CA LEU A 15 5.67 -4.75 -10.38
C LEU A 15 6.08 -5.56 -11.62
N GLN A 16 7.15 -5.14 -12.30
CA GLN A 16 7.71 -5.90 -13.42
C GLN A 16 8.17 -7.30 -12.97
N GLU A 17 8.78 -7.42 -11.79
CA GLU A 17 9.19 -8.71 -11.23
C GLU A 17 7.98 -9.65 -11.03
N LEU A 18 6.83 -9.11 -10.60
CA LEU A 18 5.59 -9.87 -10.44
C LEU A 18 5.05 -10.36 -11.80
N GLU A 19 5.12 -9.53 -12.83
CA GLU A 19 4.71 -9.90 -14.20
C GLU A 19 5.59 -11.01 -14.76
N GLU A 20 6.91 -10.91 -14.57
CA GLU A 20 7.86 -11.95 -14.97
C GLU A 20 7.59 -13.29 -14.27
N LEU A 21 7.31 -13.27 -12.96
CA LEU A 21 6.93 -14.47 -12.22
C LEU A 21 5.63 -15.09 -12.76
N ALA A 22 4.64 -14.27 -13.11
CA ALA A 22 3.39 -14.75 -13.69
C ALA A 22 3.63 -15.44 -15.05
N GLU A 23 4.53 -14.92 -15.89
CA GLU A 23 4.90 -15.55 -17.15
C GLU A 23 5.68 -16.86 -16.96
N VAL A 24 6.57 -16.93 -15.96
CA VAL A 24 7.24 -18.19 -15.60
C VAL A 24 6.20 -19.24 -15.22
N ILE A 25 5.26 -18.93 -14.33
CA ILE A 25 4.20 -19.87 -13.91
C ILE A 25 3.35 -20.31 -15.12
N LYS A 26 2.98 -19.39 -16.02
CA LYS A 26 2.24 -19.73 -17.25
C LYS A 26 3.03 -20.64 -18.18
N SER A 27 4.35 -20.46 -18.26
CA SER A 27 5.22 -21.30 -19.10
C SER A 27 5.27 -22.73 -18.56
N LEU A 28 5.36 -22.91 -17.24
CA LEU A 28 5.33 -24.24 -16.60
C LEU A 28 4.02 -24.98 -16.85
N GLN A 29 2.90 -24.26 -16.91
CA GLN A 29 1.59 -24.87 -17.21
C GLN A 29 1.47 -25.40 -18.64
N LYS A 30 2.33 -24.97 -19.57
CA LYS A 30 2.25 -25.32 -21.00
C LYS A 30 2.98 -26.62 -21.37
N ASP A 31 3.93 -27.07 -20.56
CA ASP A 31 4.63 -28.33 -20.78
C ASP A 31 4.40 -29.27 -19.58
N PRO A 32 3.76 -30.43 -19.74
CA PRO A 32 3.51 -31.35 -18.63
C PRO A 32 4.69 -32.27 -18.29
N ASN A 33 5.77 -32.30 -19.10
CA ASN A 33 6.87 -33.28 -18.99
C ASN A 33 8.13 -32.70 -18.35
N HIS A 34 7.99 -31.84 -17.34
CA HIS A 34 9.15 -31.25 -16.67
C HIS A 34 9.88 -32.28 -15.79
N ASN A 35 11.20 -32.12 -15.68
CA ASN A 35 12.03 -32.89 -14.76
C ASN A 35 11.63 -32.55 -13.30
N PRO A 36 11.29 -33.56 -12.45
CA PRO A 36 10.90 -33.33 -11.07
C PRO A 36 11.91 -32.54 -10.22
N GLU A 37 13.22 -32.77 -10.41
CA GLU A 37 14.28 -32.07 -9.65
C GLU A 37 14.35 -30.59 -10.04
N GLU A 38 14.18 -30.28 -11.32
CA GLU A 38 14.16 -28.90 -11.83
C GLU A 38 12.91 -28.16 -11.36
N LEU A 39 11.76 -28.85 -11.30
CA LEU A 39 10.52 -28.28 -10.75
C LEU A 39 10.64 -27.94 -9.26
N GLU A 40 11.30 -28.80 -8.47
CA GLU A 40 11.48 -28.58 -7.04
C GLU A 40 12.37 -27.36 -6.76
N LEU A 41 13.49 -27.24 -7.49
CA LEU A 41 14.38 -26.07 -7.40
C LEU A 41 13.64 -24.78 -7.79
N LEU A 42 12.88 -24.82 -8.87
CA LEU A 42 12.10 -23.68 -9.33
C LEU A 42 10.98 -23.30 -8.34
N ALA A 43 10.31 -24.28 -7.74
CA ALA A 43 9.27 -24.03 -6.74
C ALA A 43 9.83 -23.30 -5.50
N GLU A 44 11.01 -23.69 -5.03
CA GLU A 44 11.66 -23.03 -3.89
C GLU A 44 12.12 -21.60 -4.25
N GLU A 45 12.65 -21.39 -5.46
CA GLU A 45 12.99 -20.05 -5.93
C GLU A 45 11.75 -19.15 -6.05
N LEU A 46 10.68 -19.64 -6.67
CA LEU A 46 9.41 -18.93 -6.81
C LEU A 46 8.83 -18.56 -5.44
N LYS A 47 8.83 -19.49 -4.50
CA LYS A 47 8.34 -19.27 -3.14
C LYS A 47 9.10 -18.15 -2.43
N LYS A 48 10.42 -18.14 -2.56
CA LYS A 48 11.26 -17.06 -2.00
C LYS A 48 10.93 -15.71 -2.63
N ARG A 49 10.87 -15.63 -3.96
CA ARG A 49 10.58 -14.37 -4.67
C ARG A 49 9.18 -13.84 -4.39
N VAL A 50 8.17 -14.72 -4.35
CA VAL A 50 6.80 -14.35 -3.97
C VAL A 50 6.76 -13.80 -2.54
N TYR A 51 7.44 -14.44 -1.60
CA TYR A 51 7.51 -13.96 -0.21
C TYR A 51 8.17 -12.58 -0.09
N GLU A 52 9.26 -12.35 -0.82
CA GLU A 52 9.94 -11.06 -0.86
C GLU A 52 9.05 -9.96 -1.45
N LEU A 53 8.32 -10.26 -2.54
CA LEU A 53 7.36 -9.34 -3.15
C LEU A 53 6.17 -9.06 -2.26
N GLU A 54 5.57 -10.08 -1.64
CA GLU A 54 4.46 -9.90 -0.69
C GLU A 54 4.89 -9.00 0.47
N THR A 55 6.06 -9.26 1.05
CA THR A 55 6.62 -8.45 2.13
C THR A 55 6.85 -7.01 1.69
N PHE A 56 7.37 -6.79 0.48
CA PHE A 56 7.54 -5.46 -0.09
C PHE A 56 6.19 -4.75 -0.26
N LEU A 57 5.20 -5.41 -0.85
CA LEU A 57 3.88 -4.84 -1.12
C LEU A 57 3.13 -4.48 0.17
N LEU A 58 3.22 -5.32 1.20
CA LEU A 58 2.63 -5.03 2.52
C LEU A 58 3.25 -3.79 3.16
N LYS A 59 4.57 -3.67 3.11
CA LYS A 59 5.28 -2.48 3.62
C LYS A 59 4.95 -1.24 2.79
N ALA A 60 4.88 -1.37 1.48
CA ALA A 60 4.54 -0.27 0.57
C ALA A 60 3.12 0.23 0.84
N LYS A 61 2.16 -0.68 1.00
CA LYS A 61 0.79 -0.37 1.42
C LYS A 61 0.78 0.41 2.72
N LEU A 62 1.46 -0.10 3.76
CA LEU A 62 1.50 0.55 5.07
C LEU A 62 2.06 1.98 4.98
N GLU A 63 3.13 2.17 4.20
CA GLU A 63 3.72 3.51 4.03
C GLU A 63 2.82 4.46 3.26
N VAL A 64 2.16 3.98 2.20
CA VAL A 64 1.17 4.77 1.45
C VAL A 64 -0.01 5.15 2.35
N ASP A 65 -0.57 4.18 3.10
CA ASP A 65 -1.67 4.41 4.03
C ASP A 65 -1.27 5.45 5.09
N ASN A 66 -0.08 5.31 5.69
CA ASN A 66 0.45 6.27 6.67
C ASN A 66 0.62 7.67 6.09
N ARG A 67 1.15 7.79 4.86
CA ARG A 67 1.29 9.09 4.18
C ARG A 67 -0.06 9.71 3.88
N LEU A 68 -1.03 8.92 3.45
CA LEU A 68 -2.38 9.38 3.14
C LEU A 68 -3.08 9.87 4.40
N VAL A 69 -2.99 9.15 5.52
CA VAL A 69 -3.52 9.56 6.82
C VAL A 69 -2.90 10.89 7.29
N ARG A 70 -1.57 11.03 7.22
CA ARG A 70 -0.90 12.28 7.60
C ARG A 70 -1.35 13.46 6.72
N LYS A 71 -1.45 13.26 5.41
CA LYS A 71 -1.86 14.29 4.46
C LYS A 71 -3.33 14.66 4.61
N SER A 72 -4.21 13.68 4.81
CA SER A 72 -5.64 13.93 5.01
C SER A 72 -5.89 14.70 6.32
N ALA A 73 -5.16 14.35 7.38
CA ALA A 73 -5.18 15.08 8.64
C ALA A 73 -4.74 16.54 8.46
N ALA A 74 -3.59 16.75 7.83
CA ALA A 74 -3.07 18.09 7.57
C ALA A 74 -4.05 18.94 6.74
N TYR A 75 -4.64 18.35 5.69
CA TYR A 75 -5.64 19.01 4.88
C TYR A 75 -6.90 19.36 5.69
N TYR A 76 -7.42 18.43 6.48
CA TYR A 76 -8.58 18.67 7.34
C TYR A 76 -8.36 19.84 8.29
N TYR A 77 -7.23 19.85 9.02
CA TYR A 77 -6.92 20.93 9.95
C TYR A 77 -6.70 22.26 9.26
N HIS A 78 -6.05 22.27 8.10
CA HIS A 78 -5.87 23.49 7.30
C HIS A 78 -7.22 24.08 6.85
N VAL A 79 -8.12 23.25 6.32
CA VAL A 79 -9.46 23.69 5.90
C VAL A 79 -10.28 24.17 7.11
N LYS A 80 -10.16 23.49 8.26
CA LYS A 80 -10.79 23.92 9.51
C LYS A 80 -10.32 25.31 9.94
N GLU A 81 -9.01 25.56 9.95
CA GLU A 81 -8.45 26.88 10.31
C GLU A 81 -8.96 27.99 9.38
N LEU A 82 -9.01 27.74 8.07
CA LEU A 82 -9.57 28.69 7.10
C LEU A 82 -11.06 28.95 7.32
N ALA A 83 -11.84 27.90 7.60
CA ALA A 83 -13.26 28.02 7.92
C ALA A 83 -13.50 28.84 9.20
N GLU A 84 -12.68 28.63 10.23
CA GLU A 84 -12.71 29.39 11.49
C GLU A 84 -12.29 30.87 11.28
N ALA A 85 -11.42 31.13 10.31
CA ALA A 85 -11.04 32.49 9.88
C ALA A 85 -12.11 33.19 9.02
N GLY A 86 -13.21 32.49 8.67
CA GLY A 86 -14.35 33.06 7.95
C GLY A 86 -14.34 32.83 6.43
N ASP A 87 -13.46 31.98 5.91
CA ASP A 87 -13.48 31.59 4.49
C ASP A 87 -14.73 30.74 4.18
N ALA A 88 -15.62 31.29 3.34
CA ALA A 88 -16.90 30.67 3.02
C ALA A 88 -16.78 29.38 2.22
N GLU A 89 -15.72 29.22 1.41
CA GLU A 89 -15.51 28.02 0.61
C GLU A 89 -14.88 26.92 1.46
N ALA A 90 -13.88 27.28 2.27
CA ALA A 90 -13.29 26.37 3.25
C ALA A 90 -14.34 25.86 4.24
N ARG A 91 -15.31 26.69 4.63
CA ARG A 91 -16.41 26.27 5.51
C ARG A 91 -17.28 25.18 4.90
N LYS A 92 -17.63 25.27 3.62
CA LYS A 92 -18.39 24.21 2.93
C LYS A 92 -17.60 22.91 2.92
N VAL A 93 -16.33 22.98 2.55
CA VAL A 93 -15.44 21.81 2.50
C VAL A 93 -15.27 21.20 3.90
N TYR A 94 -15.07 22.03 4.94
CA TYR A 94 -14.98 21.56 6.32
C TYR A 94 -16.26 20.85 6.79
N GLU A 95 -17.42 21.46 6.53
CA GLU A 95 -18.72 20.91 6.95
C GLU A 95 -19.03 19.57 6.26
N ASP A 96 -18.58 19.40 5.01
CA ASP A 96 -18.68 18.14 4.25
C ASP A 96 -17.70 17.06 4.78
N LEU A 97 -16.44 17.44 5.08
CA LEU A 97 -15.42 16.48 5.53
C LEU A 97 -15.58 16.05 6.99
N ARG A 98 -16.08 16.94 7.85
CA ARG A 98 -16.10 16.76 9.31
C ARG A 98 -16.77 15.46 9.76
N PRO A 99 -17.98 15.06 9.28
CA PRO A 99 -18.63 13.84 9.77
C PRO A 99 -17.78 12.59 9.55
N SER A 100 -17.20 12.43 8.36
CA SER A 100 -16.37 11.29 8.02
C SER A 100 -15.04 11.29 8.78
N TYR A 101 -14.40 12.46 8.93
CA TYR A 101 -13.14 12.56 9.64
C TYR A 101 -13.30 12.32 11.16
N GLU A 102 -14.36 12.84 11.78
CA GLU A 102 -14.66 12.56 13.19
C GLU A 102 -15.03 11.10 13.43
N ALA A 103 -15.74 10.45 12.50
CA ALA A 103 -16.00 9.01 12.57
C ALA A 103 -14.70 8.19 12.49
N TYR A 104 -13.79 8.57 11.59
CA TYR A 104 -12.45 7.97 11.50
C TYR A 104 -11.69 8.12 12.83
N LEU A 105 -11.63 9.32 13.41
CA LEU A 105 -10.97 9.55 14.69
C LEU A 105 -11.54 8.67 15.82
N ARG A 106 -12.87 8.57 15.92
CA ARG A 106 -13.53 7.69 16.91
C ARG A 106 -13.13 6.22 16.72
N SER A 107 -13.18 5.71 15.49
CA SER A 107 -12.79 4.33 15.19
C SER A 107 -11.31 4.04 15.48
N SER A 108 -10.44 5.04 15.30
CA SER A 108 -9.01 4.91 15.58
C SER A 108 -8.67 4.87 17.07
N ILE A 109 -9.55 5.40 17.93
CA ILE A 109 -9.39 5.36 19.39
C ILE A 109 -9.82 3.99 19.94
N GLU A 110 -10.83 3.37 19.34
CA GLU A 110 -11.35 2.05 19.78
C GLU A 110 -10.45 0.86 19.39
N LEU A 111 -9.50 1.07 18.46
CA LEU A 111 -8.55 0.07 17.97
C LEU A 111 -7.16 0.13 18.63
N ASN A 112 -6.91 1.11 19.51
CA ASN A 112 -5.66 1.29 20.26
C ASN A 112 -5.87 1.04 21.76
#